data_AF-A0A1F5TQC7-F1
#
_entry.id   AF-A0A1F5TQC7-F1
#
_cell.length_a   1.000
_cell.length_b   1.000
_cell.length_c   1.000
_cell.angle_alpha   90.00
_cell.angle_beta   90.00
_cell.angle_gamma   90.00
#
_symmetry.space_group_name_H-M   'P 1'
#
loop_
_entity.id
_entity.type
_entity.pdbx_description
1 polymer ?
#
loop_
_entity_poly.entity_id
_entity_poly.type
_entity_poly.pdbx_seq_one_letter_code
_entity_poly.pdbx_strand_id
1 'polypeptide(L)'
;MYAAGYKFSGGFKVQKTGSLIINSNPRGARILINNKVQQNIFKKIFSSGGGYITTPAKIKNLSPEEYTVEINLKDYLPWKKKLTINPGQSTFAEDINLFKDNLPLLMMPKTEINSTISPNNKRLITINDENEIIFIDIDSETEKILKTENKILTDSIIRWSENSKKIIINNEIFDLNNPENPISLNKIIGKNIDDIKWDINNDNKIFYKDKNTLNYYNFNNHTNKIIFKNDFLKDYIAKNETIFFIENQKDNSLLKIYNIDEAREVNQISLPLSDYSFINYGHKLINLYDPKHKILYLIDPYDNFKPLRETINNITKTYWADDTRLLYTNDFEVWIFNLKNLQKKLLTRISQKIDNIIWHPSNNNIIYSTNKNINVIELDDREKYNITKIIELDGITNTVLNKKGDTLYFYAQIGNQKGLYKLLIQ
;
A
#
# COMPACT_ATOMS: atom_id res chain seq x y z
N MET A 1 -17.47 26.31 42.98
CA MET A 1 -16.13 25.80 42.57
C MET A 1 -16.27 24.74 41.47
N TYR A 2 -16.50 25.15 40.21
CA TYR A 2 -16.44 24.24 39.04
C TYR A 2 -15.71 24.87 37.84
N ALA A 3 -15.24 26.12 37.97
CA ALA A 3 -14.66 26.91 36.88
C ALA A 3 -13.11 26.92 36.87
N ALA A 4 -12.44 26.42 37.92
CA ALA A 4 -10.98 26.49 38.06
C ALA A 4 -10.24 25.18 37.70
N GLY A 5 -10.94 24.15 37.19
CA GLY A 5 -10.31 22.87 36.83
C GLY A 5 -9.92 21.99 38.03
N TYR A 6 -10.71 22.02 39.10
CA TYR A 6 -10.53 21.18 40.28
C TYR A 6 -11.84 20.47 40.65
N LYS A 7 -11.73 19.24 41.17
CA LYS A 7 -12.87 18.47 41.68
C LYS A 7 -12.57 17.96 43.09
N PHE A 8 -13.57 17.97 43.95
CA PHE A 8 -13.50 17.37 45.29
C PHE A 8 -13.82 15.88 45.21
N SER A 9 -12.93 15.03 45.70
CA SER A 9 -13.21 13.61 45.96
C SER A 9 -13.41 13.38 47.46
N GLY A 10 -14.05 12.26 47.84
CA GLY A 10 -14.31 11.91 49.24
C GLY A 10 -13.03 11.95 50.07
N GLY A 11 -13.03 12.72 51.16
CA GLY A 11 -11.87 12.91 52.06
C GLY A 11 -11.07 14.21 51.87
N PHE A 12 -11.67 15.31 51.41
CA PHE A 12 -11.04 16.66 51.31
C PHE A 12 -9.82 16.77 50.36
N LYS A 13 -9.58 15.81 49.46
CA LYS A 13 -8.52 15.93 48.46
C LYS A 13 -9.00 16.76 47.25
N VAL A 14 -8.29 17.87 46.99
CA VAL A 14 -8.46 18.72 45.81
C VAL A 14 -7.56 18.19 44.71
N GLN A 15 -8.13 17.70 43.61
CA GLN A 15 -7.36 17.21 42.47
C GLN A 15 -7.62 18.06 41.23
N LYS A 16 -6.55 18.40 40.49
CA LYS A 16 -6.66 19.05 39.17
C LYS A 16 -7.35 18.10 38.19
N THR A 17 -8.37 18.58 37.50
CA THR A 17 -9.03 17.84 36.42
C THR A 17 -8.24 17.95 35.12
N GLY A 18 -8.42 16.99 34.22
CA GLY A 18 -7.94 17.08 32.85
C GLY A 18 -9.05 17.44 31.86
N SER A 19 -8.70 17.46 30.58
CA SER A 19 -9.67 17.57 29.49
C SER A 19 -9.37 16.59 28.36
N LEU A 20 -10.42 16.15 27.66
CA LEU A 20 -10.34 15.33 26.47
C LEU A 20 -10.76 16.16 25.26
N ILE A 21 -9.92 16.20 24.23
CA ILE A 21 -10.22 16.79 22.93
C ILE A 21 -10.35 15.64 21.95
N ILE A 22 -11.50 15.57 21.28
CA ILE A 22 -11.81 14.48 20.35
C ILE A 22 -12.33 15.04 19.03
N ASN A 23 -11.76 14.57 17.93
CA ASN A 23 -12.15 14.92 16.57
C ASN A 23 -12.15 13.64 15.72
N SER A 24 -13.10 13.56 14.79
CA SER A 24 -13.23 12.42 13.89
C SER A 24 -13.50 12.88 12.47
N ASN A 25 -13.16 12.02 11.53
CA ASN A 25 -13.50 12.14 10.13
C ASN A 25 -14.36 10.94 9.69
N PRO A 26 -15.61 11.15 9.23
CA PRO A 26 -16.35 12.42 9.26
C PRO A 26 -16.67 12.92 10.69
N ARG A 27 -17.04 14.20 10.79
CA ARG A 27 -17.47 14.87 12.03
C ARG A 27 -18.92 14.50 12.38
N GLY A 28 -19.33 14.81 13.61
CA GLY A 28 -20.71 14.63 14.08
C GLY A 28 -20.97 13.30 14.80
N ALA A 29 -19.92 12.51 15.07
CA ALA A 29 -20.05 11.25 15.80
C ALA A 29 -20.39 11.51 17.27
N ARG A 30 -21.39 10.82 17.80
CA ARG A 30 -21.82 10.92 19.21
C ARG A 30 -20.75 10.34 20.13
N ILE A 31 -20.45 11.03 21.23
CA ILE A 31 -19.38 10.63 22.16
C ILE A 31 -19.96 9.97 23.42
N LEU A 32 -19.41 8.81 23.76
CA LEU A 32 -19.68 8.08 24.99
C LEU A 32 -18.39 7.96 25.81
N ILE A 33 -18.48 8.20 27.13
CA ILE A 33 -17.38 8.03 28.08
C ILE A 33 -17.83 7.05 29.16
N ASN A 34 -17.11 5.93 29.33
CA ASN A 34 -17.46 4.83 30.23
C ASN A 34 -18.91 4.37 30.03
N ASN A 35 -19.30 4.16 28.77
CA ASN A 35 -20.65 3.80 28.31
C ASN A 35 -21.74 4.84 28.64
N LYS A 36 -21.38 6.03 29.14
CA LYS A 36 -22.32 7.12 29.42
C LYS A 36 -22.31 8.12 28.29
N VAL A 37 -23.48 8.30 27.70
CA VAL A 37 -23.70 9.29 26.65
C VAL A 37 -23.47 10.69 27.21
N GLN A 38 -22.66 11.48 26.51
CA GLN A 38 -22.42 12.86 26.89
C GLN A 38 -23.50 13.76 26.31
N GLN A 39 -24.21 14.51 27.17
CA GLN A 39 -25.29 15.42 26.78
C GLN A 39 -25.03 16.83 27.33
N ASN A 40 -25.40 17.84 26.54
CA ASN A 40 -25.51 19.22 27.00
C ASN A 40 -26.96 19.48 27.44
N ILE A 41 -27.14 19.77 28.73
CA ILE A 41 -28.44 19.97 29.38
C ILE A 41 -29.24 21.08 28.69
N PHE A 42 -28.61 22.19 28.28
CA PHE A 42 -29.29 23.27 27.56
C PHE A 42 -29.74 22.82 26.17
N LYS A 43 -28.91 22.11 25.41
CA LYS A 43 -29.30 21.59 24.08
C LYS A 43 -30.36 20.49 24.14
N LYS A 44 -30.43 19.74 25.24
CA LYS A 44 -31.49 18.74 25.47
C LYS A 44 -32.87 19.40 25.56
N ILE A 45 -32.95 20.62 26.07
CA ILE A 45 -34.20 21.37 26.27
C ILE A 45 -34.60 22.16 25.02
N PHE A 46 -33.63 22.71 24.27
CA PHE A 46 -33.89 23.65 23.18
C PHE A 46 -33.55 23.12 21.77
N SER A 47 -33.26 21.83 21.58
CA SER A 47 -32.89 21.28 20.26
C SER A 47 -33.46 19.89 20.01
N SER A 48 -33.98 19.66 18.80
CA SER A 48 -34.61 18.39 18.35
C SER A 48 -33.66 17.19 18.27
N GLY A 49 -32.36 17.38 18.50
CA GLY A 49 -31.31 16.35 18.37
C GLY A 49 -30.89 15.67 19.68
N GLY A 50 -31.67 15.74 20.75
CA GLY A 50 -31.42 15.03 22.03
C GLY A 50 -30.25 15.57 22.87
N GLY A 51 -29.64 16.69 22.48
CA GLY A 51 -28.59 17.37 23.23
C GLY A 51 -27.23 16.66 23.28
N TYR A 52 -27.00 15.65 22.45
CA TYR A 52 -25.75 14.88 22.43
C TYR A 52 -24.52 15.74 22.12
N ILE A 53 -23.40 15.45 22.78
CA ILE A 53 -22.09 15.98 22.41
C ILE A 53 -21.54 15.12 21.26
N THR A 54 -21.15 15.78 20.17
CA THR A 54 -20.63 15.14 18.96
C THR A 54 -19.24 15.67 18.61
N THR A 55 -18.46 14.91 17.85
CA THR A 55 -17.16 15.36 17.33
C THR A 55 -17.30 16.54 16.34
N PRO A 56 -16.35 17.49 16.31
CA PRO A 56 -15.27 17.68 17.27
C PRO A 56 -15.80 18.23 18.61
N ALA A 57 -15.22 17.79 19.73
CA ALA A 57 -15.60 18.27 21.06
C ALA A 57 -14.40 18.38 22.01
N LYS A 58 -14.52 19.31 22.97
CA LYS A 58 -13.64 19.41 24.14
C LYS A 58 -14.43 19.15 25.42
N ILE A 59 -14.18 18.02 26.05
CA ILE A 59 -14.81 17.59 27.30
C ILE A 59 -13.89 17.98 28.45
N LYS A 60 -14.32 18.93 29.27
CA LYS A 60 -13.53 19.49 30.38
C LYS A 60 -13.92 18.85 31.71
N ASN A 61 -13.11 19.09 32.74
CA ASN A 61 -13.39 18.73 34.13
C ASN A 61 -13.48 17.21 34.36
N LEU A 62 -12.74 16.43 33.57
CA LEU A 62 -12.61 14.98 33.77
C LEU A 62 -11.68 14.71 34.94
N SER A 63 -12.09 13.78 35.81
CA SER A 63 -11.21 13.30 36.89
C SER A 63 -10.00 12.61 36.26
N PRO A 64 -8.79 12.69 36.86
CA PRO A 64 -7.65 11.94 36.34
C PRO A 64 -7.82 10.44 36.55
N GLU A 65 -8.13 9.71 35.48
CA GLU A 65 -8.33 8.26 35.44
C GLU A 65 -8.27 7.75 33.98
N GLU A 66 -8.36 6.45 33.79
CA GLU A 66 -8.55 5.82 32.48
C GLU A 66 -10.03 5.84 32.10
N TYR A 67 -10.32 6.28 30.87
CA TYR A 67 -11.67 6.30 30.33
C TYR A 67 -11.78 5.42 29.09
N THR A 68 -12.85 4.64 29.00
CA THR A 68 -13.27 4.04 27.73
C THR A 68 -14.04 5.08 26.94
N VAL A 69 -13.47 5.53 25.82
CA VAL A 69 -14.07 6.50 24.92
C VAL A 69 -14.56 5.76 23.69
N GLU A 70 -15.82 5.98 23.34
CA GLU A 70 -16.45 5.40 22.16
C GLU A 70 -17.12 6.52 21.37
N ILE A 71 -16.98 6.50 20.05
CA ILE A 71 -17.69 7.40 19.16
C ILE A 71 -18.49 6.62 18.12
N ASN A 72 -19.73 7.06 17.92
CA ASN A 72 -20.70 6.39 17.08
C ASN A 72 -21.32 7.37 16.09
N LEU A 73 -21.28 7.03 14.81
CA LEU A 73 -21.93 7.78 13.75
C LEU A 73 -22.84 6.83 12.96
N LYS A 74 -24.03 7.30 12.60
CA LYS A 74 -24.99 6.51 11.83
C LYS A 74 -24.36 6.10 10.50
N ASP A 75 -24.52 4.84 10.10
CA ASP A 75 -23.99 4.26 8.84
C ASP A 75 -22.45 4.10 8.82
N TYR A 76 -21.80 4.20 9.99
CA TYR A 76 -20.37 3.97 10.17
C TYR A 76 -20.10 2.97 11.32
N LEU A 77 -19.02 2.22 11.19
CA LEU A 77 -18.49 1.34 12.22
C LEU A 77 -18.05 2.16 13.45
N PRO A 78 -18.31 1.67 14.67
CA PRO A 78 -17.96 2.38 15.90
C PRO A 78 -16.45 2.40 16.11
N TRP A 79 -15.94 3.48 16.72
CA TRP A 79 -14.56 3.55 17.20
C TRP A 79 -14.54 3.54 18.72
N LYS A 80 -13.59 2.82 19.31
CA LYS A 80 -13.49 2.64 20.76
C LYS A 80 -12.03 2.56 21.20
N LYS A 81 -11.68 3.26 22.28
CA LYS A 81 -10.33 3.22 22.86
C LYS A 81 -10.30 3.58 24.33
N LYS A 82 -9.30 3.06 25.05
CA LYS A 82 -8.98 3.49 26.41
C LYS A 82 -8.01 4.66 26.37
N LEU A 83 -8.36 5.76 27.03
CA LEU A 83 -7.56 6.98 27.09
C LEU A 83 -7.35 7.42 28.54
N THR A 84 -6.09 7.67 28.90
CA THR A 84 -5.71 8.18 30.21
C THR A 84 -5.82 9.70 30.24
N ILE A 85 -6.56 10.23 31.22
CA ILE A 85 -6.65 11.66 31.49
C ILE A 85 -5.72 11.99 32.65
N ASN A 86 -4.77 12.89 32.40
CA ASN A 86 -3.81 13.34 33.41
C ASN A 86 -4.25 14.66 34.08
N PRO A 87 -3.90 14.89 35.35
CA PRO A 87 -4.27 16.11 36.07
C PRO A 87 -3.71 17.37 35.38
N GLY A 88 -4.58 18.34 35.07
CA GLY A 88 -4.19 19.62 34.47
C GLY A 88 -3.72 19.54 33.01
N GLN A 89 -3.85 18.39 32.35
CA GLN A 89 -3.43 18.18 30.95
C GLN A 89 -4.63 18.02 30.02
N SER A 90 -4.38 18.21 28.71
CA SER A 90 -5.33 17.85 27.65
C SER A 90 -4.87 16.56 26.98
N THR A 91 -5.75 15.59 26.87
CA THR A 91 -5.55 14.34 26.11
C THR A 91 -6.26 14.50 24.76
N PHE A 92 -5.59 14.18 23.66
CA PHE A 92 -6.06 14.44 22.29
C PHE A 92 -6.37 13.14 21.53
N ALA A 93 -7.52 13.04 20.89
CA ALA A 93 -7.86 11.96 19.97
C ALA A 93 -8.43 12.58 18.68
N GLU A 94 -7.54 13.08 17.81
CA GLU A 94 -7.92 13.98 16.72
C GLU A 94 -7.89 13.36 15.32
N ASP A 95 -7.20 12.23 15.16
CA ASP A 95 -6.98 11.54 13.87
C ASP A 95 -7.88 10.30 13.72
N ILE A 96 -9.07 10.31 14.31
CA ILE A 96 -9.99 9.18 14.26
C ILE A 96 -10.69 9.15 12.90
N ASN A 97 -10.39 8.13 12.10
CA ASN A 97 -11.11 7.84 10.87
C ASN A 97 -12.21 6.82 11.14
N LEU A 98 -13.45 7.19 10.88
CA LEU A 98 -14.58 6.26 10.87
C LEU A 98 -14.73 5.67 9.48
N PHE A 99 -15.11 4.39 9.45
CA PHE A 99 -15.32 3.65 8.22
C PHE A 99 -16.78 3.29 8.05
N LYS A 100 -17.30 3.38 6.82
CA LYS A 100 -18.71 3.08 6.52
C LYS A 100 -19.04 1.62 6.83
N ASP A 101 -20.25 1.41 7.32
CA ASP A 101 -20.86 0.09 7.49
C ASP A 101 -21.84 -0.14 6.34
N ASN A 102 -21.32 -0.63 5.22
CA ASN A 102 -22.08 -0.82 3.98
C ASN A 102 -21.63 -2.09 3.24
N LEU A 103 -22.45 -2.48 2.26
CA LEU A 103 -22.16 -3.62 1.40
C LEU A 103 -21.38 -3.18 0.15
N PRO A 104 -20.48 -4.03 -0.36
CA PRO A 104 -19.81 -3.78 -1.63
C PRO A 104 -20.79 -3.84 -2.80
N LEU A 105 -20.50 -3.07 -3.86
CA LEU A 105 -21.23 -3.08 -5.13
C LEU A 105 -20.44 -3.88 -6.16
N LEU A 106 -21.12 -4.81 -6.85
CA LEU A 106 -20.56 -5.53 -7.98
C LEU A 106 -20.32 -4.55 -9.14
N MET A 107 -19.08 -4.44 -9.60
CA MET A 107 -18.73 -3.69 -10.80
C MET A 107 -18.78 -4.56 -12.04
N MET A 108 -18.13 -5.73 -11.96
CA MET A 108 -17.96 -6.62 -13.10
C MET A 108 -18.09 -8.08 -12.69
N PRO A 109 -19.03 -8.85 -13.27
CA PRO A 109 -19.27 -10.26 -12.94
C PRO A 109 -18.30 -11.20 -13.66
N LYS A 110 -16.99 -10.96 -13.55
CA LYS A 110 -15.94 -11.77 -14.20
C LYS A 110 -14.88 -12.21 -13.21
N THR A 111 -14.36 -13.43 -13.39
CA THR A 111 -13.30 -13.93 -12.50
C THR A 111 -11.96 -13.33 -12.92
N GLU A 112 -11.14 -13.01 -11.95
CA GLU A 112 -9.79 -12.55 -12.19
C GLU A 112 -8.84 -13.70 -12.58
N ILE A 113 -8.03 -13.47 -13.60
CA ILE A 113 -6.80 -14.23 -13.86
C ILE A 113 -5.59 -13.48 -13.29
N ASN A 114 -5.48 -12.18 -13.57
CA ASN A 114 -4.36 -11.35 -13.16
C ASN A 114 -4.81 -9.89 -13.06
N SER A 115 -4.29 -9.11 -12.12
CA SER A 115 -4.50 -7.67 -12.10
C SER A 115 -3.32 -6.92 -11.48
N THR A 116 -3.23 -5.64 -11.82
CA THR A 116 -2.26 -4.74 -11.21
C THR A 116 -2.78 -3.32 -11.22
N ILE A 117 -2.56 -2.63 -10.10
CA ILE A 117 -2.79 -1.19 -9.99
C ILE A 117 -1.59 -0.42 -10.53
N SER A 118 -1.85 0.75 -11.12
CA SER A 118 -0.82 1.67 -11.56
C SER A 118 -0.04 2.25 -10.37
N PRO A 119 1.25 2.61 -10.53
CA PRO A 119 2.06 3.19 -9.45
C PRO A 119 1.44 4.40 -8.74
N ASN A 120 0.60 5.19 -9.42
CA ASN A 120 -0.09 6.34 -8.85
C ASN A 120 -1.47 6.03 -8.21
N ASN A 121 -1.87 4.76 -8.12
CA ASN A 121 -3.14 4.28 -7.56
C ASN A 121 -4.41 4.85 -8.21
N LYS A 122 -4.35 5.19 -9.50
CA LYS A 122 -5.48 5.77 -10.25
C LYS A 122 -6.09 4.83 -11.28
N ARG A 123 -5.39 3.77 -11.66
CA ARG A 123 -5.77 2.91 -12.78
C ARG A 123 -5.56 1.45 -12.40
N LEU A 124 -6.52 0.60 -12.77
CA LEU A 124 -6.42 -0.85 -12.61
C LEU A 124 -6.42 -1.48 -14.00
N ILE A 125 -5.45 -2.35 -14.27
CA ILE A 125 -5.53 -3.31 -15.37
C ILE A 125 -5.90 -4.66 -14.78
N THR A 126 -6.90 -5.30 -15.35
CA THR A 126 -7.27 -6.66 -15.01
C THR A 126 -7.44 -7.51 -16.26
N ILE A 127 -7.07 -8.78 -16.13
CA ILE A 127 -7.30 -9.84 -17.12
C ILE A 127 -8.32 -10.79 -16.51
N ASN A 128 -9.39 -11.05 -17.23
CA ASN A 128 -10.46 -11.92 -16.77
C ASN A 128 -10.36 -13.36 -17.33
N ASP A 129 -11.23 -14.24 -16.86
CA ASP A 129 -11.38 -15.63 -17.29
C ASP A 129 -11.74 -15.81 -18.78
N GLU A 130 -12.21 -14.75 -19.44
CA GLU A 130 -12.45 -14.70 -20.88
C GLU A 130 -11.23 -14.18 -21.68
N ASN A 131 -10.09 -13.95 -21.01
CA ASN A 131 -8.86 -13.40 -21.58
C ASN A 131 -9.04 -11.98 -22.16
N GLU A 132 -9.91 -11.16 -21.60
CA GLU A 132 -10.00 -9.74 -21.96
C GLU A 132 -9.14 -8.91 -21.02
N ILE A 133 -8.45 -7.92 -21.58
CA ILE A 133 -7.73 -6.89 -20.81
C ILE A 133 -8.68 -5.74 -20.58
N ILE A 134 -8.97 -5.45 -19.32
CA ILE A 134 -9.87 -4.38 -18.94
C ILE A 134 -9.07 -3.31 -18.22
N PHE A 135 -9.11 -2.12 -18.80
CA PHE A 135 -8.63 -0.90 -18.20
C PHE A 135 -9.75 -0.21 -17.44
N ILE A 136 -9.47 0.13 -16.18
CA ILE A 136 -10.40 0.82 -15.30
C ILE A 136 -9.70 2.07 -14.78
N ASP A 137 -10.24 3.24 -15.09
CA ASP A 137 -9.89 4.46 -14.37
C ASP A 137 -10.65 4.46 -13.05
N ILE A 138 -9.92 4.39 -11.95
CA ILE A 138 -10.48 4.20 -10.61
C ILE A 138 -11.20 5.47 -10.13
N ASP A 139 -10.74 6.65 -10.56
CA ASP A 139 -11.29 7.93 -10.11
C ASP A 139 -12.60 8.26 -10.86
N SER A 140 -12.67 8.00 -12.18
CA SER A 140 -13.89 8.22 -12.98
C SER A 140 -14.79 7.00 -13.11
N GLU A 141 -14.35 5.84 -12.63
CA GLU A 141 -15.01 4.54 -12.79
C GLU A 141 -15.29 4.16 -14.25
N THR A 142 -14.53 4.71 -15.20
CA THR A 142 -14.69 4.41 -16.61
C THR A 142 -13.90 3.18 -16.98
N GLU A 143 -14.55 2.27 -17.71
CA GLU A 143 -13.98 1.00 -18.13
C GLU A 143 -13.77 0.96 -19.63
N LYS A 144 -12.71 0.28 -20.07
CA LYS A 144 -12.38 0.09 -21.47
C LYS A 144 -11.69 -1.25 -21.68
N ILE A 145 -12.16 -2.02 -22.67
CA ILE A 145 -11.48 -3.23 -23.11
C ILE A 145 -10.31 -2.84 -24.01
N LEU A 146 -9.10 -3.28 -23.67
CA LEU A 146 -7.92 -3.09 -24.50
C LEU A 146 -7.82 -4.26 -25.49
N LYS A 147 -7.80 -3.93 -26.78
CA LYS A 147 -7.69 -4.92 -27.85
C LYS A 147 -6.22 -5.28 -28.06
N THR A 148 -5.95 -6.58 -28.16
CA THR A 148 -4.63 -7.14 -28.46
C THR A 148 -4.73 -8.08 -29.66
N GLU A 149 -3.68 -8.11 -30.49
CA GLU A 149 -3.55 -9.12 -31.56
C GLU A 149 -3.03 -10.46 -30.99
N ASN A 150 -2.50 -10.46 -29.77
CA ASN A 150 -1.84 -11.62 -29.17
C ASN A 150 -2.78 -12.38 -28.23
N LYS A 151 -2.60 -13.71 -28.19
CA LYS A 151 -3.28 -14.55 -27.21
C LYS A 151 -2.78 -14.22 -25.81
N ILE A 152 -3.71 -13.99 -24.90
CA ILE A 152 -3.41 -13.76 -23.48
C ILE A 152 -3.36 -15.11 -22.77
N LEU A 153 -2.33 -15.27 -21.95
CA LEU A 153 -2.11 -16.46 -21.15
C LEU A 153 -2.19 -16.10 -19.66
N THR A 154 -2.40 -17.11 -18.81
CA THR A 154 -2.53 -16.95 -17.36
C THR A 154 -1.28 -16.37 -16.70
N ASP A 155 -0.12 -16.56 -17.32
CA ASP A 155 1.20 -16.07 -16.90
C ASP A 155 1.62 -14.79 -17.63
N SER A 156 0.66 -14.06 -18.23
CA SER A 156 0.97 -12.84 -18.98
C SER A 156 1.71 -11.82 -18.11
N ILE A 157 2.80 -11.29 -18.65
CA ILE A 157 3.62 -10.29 -18.00
C ILE A 157 2.89 -8.95 -18.09
N ILE A 158 2.63 -8.31 -16.94
CA ILE A 158 2.04 -6.98 -16.89
C ILE A 158 3.00 -6.05 -16.14
N ARG A 159 3.49 -5.00 -16.80
CA ARG A 159 4.41 -4.03 -16.18
C ARG A 159 4.05 -2.59 -16.52
N TRP A 160 3.66 -1.86 -15.50
CA TRP A 160 3.45 -0.42 -15.58
C TRP A 160 4.77 0.33 -15.77
N SER A 161 4.74 1.42 -16.55
CA SER A 161 5.75 2.46 -16.44
C SER A 161 5.56 3.19 -15.09
N GLU A 162 6.64 3.62 -14.46
CA GLU A 162 6.59 4.26 -13.13
C GLU A 162 5.71 5.53 -13.12
N ASN A 163 5.67 6.27 -14.23
CA ASN A 163 4.80 7.44 -14.37
C ASN A 163 3.31 7.10 -14.63
N SER A 164 2.94 5.81 -14.66
CA SER A 164 1.58 5.29 -14.85
C SER A 164 0.93 5.62 -16.21
N LYS A 165 1.70 6.03 -17.22
CA LYS A 165 1.17 6.42 -18.54
C LYS A 165 1.12 5.27 -19.54
N LYS A 166 2.04 4.30 -19.42
CA LYS A 166 2.15 3.18 -20.35
C LYS A 166 2.17 1.86 -19.57
N ILE A 167 1.78 0.79 -20.24
CA ILE A 167 1.85 -0.55 -19.68
C ILE A 167 2.35 -1.53 -20.73
N ILE A 168 3.25 -2.42 -20.33
CA ILE A 168 3.66 -3.58 -21.11
C ILE A 168 2.73 -4.72 -20.72
N ILE A 169 2.09 -5.35 -21.71
CA ILE A 169 1.36 -6.60 -21.55
C ILE A 169 1.98 -7.58 -22.56
N ASN A 170 2.69 -8.59 -22.04
CA ASN A 170 3.54 -9.48 -22.84
C ASN A 170 4.51 -8.68 -23.72
N ASN A 171 4.33 -8.71 -25.05
CA ASN A 171 5.20 -8.04 -26.01
C ASN A 171 4.49 -6.84 -26.68
N GLU A 172 3.47 -6.28 -26.03
CA GLU A 172 2.76 -5.08 -26.48
C GLU A 172 2.85 -3.96 -25.45
N ILE A 173 3.00 -2.73 -25.93
CA ILE A 173 2.93 -1.53 -25.11
C ILE A 173 1.65 -0.79 -25.43
N PHE A 174 0.86 -0.54 -24.40
CA PHE A 174 -0.31 0.32 -24.46
C PHE A 174 0.05 1.70 -23.90
N ASP A 175 -0.03 2.75 -24.72
CA ASP A 175 -0.07 4.14 -24.23
C ASP A 175 -1.51 4.46 -23.85
N LEU A 176 -1.74 4.79 -22.57
CA LEU A 176 -3.10 4.96 -22.07
C LEU A 176 -3.77 6.25 -22.54
N ASN A 177 -3.04 7.16 -23.18
CA ASN A 177 -3.65 8.30 -23.88
C ASN A 177 -4.18 7.89 -25.26
N ASN A 178 -3.67 6.80 -25.85
CA ASN A 178 -4.13 6.24 -27.12
C ASN A 178 -4.05 4.70 -27.12
N PRO A 179 -4.87 4.02 -26.29
CA PRO A 179 -4.70 2.58 -26.06
C PRO A 179 -5.22 1.70 -27.20
N GLU A 180 -5.88 2.28 -28.22
CA GLU A 180 -6.40 1.54 -29.39
C GLU A 180 -5.30 1.11 -30.37
N ASN A 181 -4.10 1.70 -30.24
CA ASN A 181 -2.99 1.47 -31.16
C ASN A 181 -1.77 0.95 -30.37
N PRO A 182 -1.82 -0.28 -29.82
CA PRO A 182 -0.71 -0.82 -29.07
C PRO A 182 0.52 -1.02 -29.96
N ILE A 183 1.69 -0.79 -29.37
CA ILE A 183 2.97 -0.96 -30.04
C ILE A 183 3.43 -2.40 -29.85
N SER A 184 3.53 -3.15 -30.94
CA SER A 184 4.05 -4.53 -30.91
C SER A 184 5.59 -4.54 -30.87
N LEU A 185 6.16 -4.96 -29.75
CA LEU A 185 7.61 -5.07 -29.57
C LEU A 185 8.24 -6.10 -30.49
N ASN A 186 7.52 -7.19 -30.81
CA ASN A 186 7.98 -8.20 -31.76
C ASN A 186 8.28 -7.62 -33.16
N LYS A 187 7.55 -6.56 -33.57
CA LYS A 187 7.73 -5.88 -34.85
C LYS A 187 8.93 -4.92 -34.85
N ILE A 188 9.38 -4.49 -33.66
CA ILE A 188 10.41 -3.44 -33.49
C ILE A 188 11.76 -4.02 -33.09
N ILE A 189 11.77 -4.90 -32.10
CA ILE A 189 13.00 -5.45 -31.48
C ILE A 189 13.16 -6.96 -31.68
N GLY A 190 12.25 -7.60 -32.43
CA GLY A 190 12.33 -9.02 -32.79
C GLY A 190 11.57 -9.95 -31.84
N LYS A 191 11.56 -11.25 -32.16
CA LYS A 191 10.69 -12.25 -31.50
C LYS A 191 11.32 -12.97 -30.29
N ASN A 192 12.65 -12.93 -30.16
CA ASN A 192 13.39 -13.62 -29.09
C ASN A 192 13.70 -12.64 -27.95
N ILE A 193 12.67 -11.99 -27.44
CA ILE A 193 12.80 -10.98 -26.38
C ILE A 193 12.24 -11.52 -25.07
N ASP A 194 13.04 -11.41 -24.01
CA ASP A 194 12.70 -11.87 -22.68
C ASP A 194 12.91 -10.74 -21.65
N ASP A 195 12.21 -10.86 -20.51
CA ASP A 195 12.35 -10.01 -19.33
C ASP A 195 12.38 -8.51 -19.66
N ILE A 196 11.34 -8.03 -20.32
CA ILE A 196 11.21 -6.62 -20.76
C ILE A 196 10.88 -5.74 -19.56
N LYS A 197 11.61 -4.64 -19.38
CA LYS A 197 11.40 -3.67 -18.29
C LYS A 197 11.53 -2.23 -18.75
N TRP A 198 10.76 -1.34 -18.15
CA TRP A 198 10.92 0.10 -18.33
C TRP A 198 12.22 0.59 -17.69
N ASP A 199 12.80 1.65 -18.25
CA ASP A 199 13.61 2.55 -17.43
C ASP A 199 12.71 3.18 -16.36
N ILE A 200 13.12 3.08 -15.10
CA ILE A 200 12.36 3.55 -13.94
C ILE A 200 12.10 5.06 -14.04
N ASN A 201 13.00 5.81 -14.66
CA ASN A 201 12.92 7.26 -14.76
C ASN A 201 12.50 7.76 -16.15
N ASN A 202 12.32 6.88 -17.14
CA ASN A 202 12.04 7.26 -18.52
C ASN A 202 11.13 6.25 -19.24
N ASP A 203 9.85 6.58 -19.40
CA ASP A 203 8.86 5.75 -20.10
C ASP A 203 8.99 5.74 -21.65
N ASN A 204 10.06 6.36 -22.19
CA ASN A 204 10.44 6.24 -23.59
C ASN A 204 11.64 5.31 -23.80
N LYS A 205 12.07 4.60 -22.76
CA LYS A 205 13.14 3.61 -22.86
C LYS A 205 12.70 2.31 -22.19
N ILE A 206 12.90 1.21 -22.90
CA ILE A 206 12.80 -0.14 -22.33
C ILE A 206 14.15 -0.83 -22.46
N PHE A 207 14.34 -1.79 -21.58
CA PHE A 207 15.44 -2.72 -21.57
C PHE A 207 14.86 -4.12 -21.72
N TYR A 208 15.61 -5.02 -22.33
CA TYR A 208 15.17 -6.39 -22.57
C TYR A 208 16.38 -7.31 -22.79
N LYS A 209 16.19 -8.59 -22.51
CA LYS A 209 17.17 -9.63 -22.83
C LYS A 209 16.90 -10.18 -24.21
N ASP A 210 17.95 -10.33 -25.01
CA ASP A 210 17.96 -11.18 -26.21
C ASP A 210 19.11 -12.18 -26.04
N LYS A 211 18.75 -13.44 -25.77
CA LYS A 211 19.67 -14.52 -25.38
C LYS A 211 20.55 -14.12 -24.20
N ASN A 212 21.83 -13.84 -24.43
CA ASN A 212 22.82 -13.45 -23.43
C ASN A 212 23.20 -11.97 -23.51
N THR A 213 22.45 -11.16 -24.23
CA THR A 213 22.69 -9.72 -24.31
C THR A 213 21.60 -8.96 -23.58
N LEU A 214 22.00 -7.93 -22.83
CA LEU A 214 21.07 -6.91 -22.36
C LEU A 214 21.07 -5.77 -23.37
N ASN A 215 19.89 -5.42 -23.85
CA ASN A 215 19.65 -4.39 -24.86
C ASN A 215 18.79 -3.28 -24.29
N TYR A 216 18.83 -2.10 -24.91
CA TYR A 216 17.76 -1.12 -24.74
C TYR A 216 17.19 -0.69 -26.09
N TYR A 217 15.93 -0.26 -26.04
CA TYR A 217 15.25 0.42 -27.13
C TYR A 217 14.70 1.76 -26.65
N ASN A 218 14.93 2.82 -27.41
CA ASN A 218 14.42 4.16 -27.16
C ASN A 218 13.34 4.53 -28.19
N PHE A 219 12.12 4.80 -27.73
CA PHE A 219 10.97 5.09 -28.58
C PHE A 219 11.02 6.47 -29.24
N ASN A 220 11.77 7.43 -28.69
CA ASN A 220 11.81 8.80 -29.23
C ASN A 220 12.65 8.89 -30.50
N ASN A 221 13.74 8.14 -30.58
CA ASN A 221 14.68 8.18 -31.71
C ASN A 221 14.83 6.81 -32.40
N HIS A 222 14.00 5.82 -32.04
CA HIS A 222 14.02 4.47 -32.59
C HIS A 222 15.38 3.76 -32.51
N THR A 223 16.20 4.11 -31.51
CA THR A 223 17.53 3.51 -31.33
C THR A 223 17.42 2.19 -30.57
N ASN A 224 17.98 1.13 -31.14
CA ASN A 224 18.22 -0.15 -30.47
C ASN A 224 19.73 -0.37 -30.27
N LYS A 225 20.18 -0.70 -29.06
CA LYS A 225 21.61 -0.91 -28.78
C LYS A 225 21.84 -2.03 -27.76
N ILE A 226 22.82 -2.89 -28.05
CA ILE A 226 23.38 -3.84 -27.11
C ILE A 226 24.19 -3.07 -26.05
N ILE A 227 23.90 -3.32 -24.79
CA ILE A 227 24.59 -2.68 -23.66
C ILE A 227 25.79 -3.51 -23.25
N PHE A 228 25.57 -4.79 -22.98
CA PHE A 228 26.62 -5.75 -22.68
C PHE A 228 26.13 -7.19 -22.94
N LYS A 229 27.07 -8.11 -23.00
CA LYS A 229 26.83 -9.56 -23.06
C LYS A 229 27.14 -10.16 -21.68
N ASN A 230 26.21 -10.95 -21.14
CA ASN A 230 26.37 -11.65 -19.87
C ASN A 230 25.51 -12.93 -19.85
N ASP A 231 26.17 -14.10 -19.85
CA ASP A 231 25.51 -15.42 -19.83
C ASP A 231 24.89 -15.76 -18.46
N PHE A 232 25.21 -15.01 -17.41
CA PHE A 232 24.82 -15.28 -16.03
C PHE A 232 23.82 -14.25 -15.47
N LEU A 233 23.29 -13.37 -16.32
CA LEU A 233 22.34 -12.32 -15.97
C LEU A 233 21.00 -12.90 -15.48
N LYS A 234 20.73 -12.78 -14.18
CA LYS A 234 19.49 -13.26 -13.56
C LYS A 234 18.38 -12.24 -13.59
N ASP A 235 18.62 -11.07 -13.02
CA ASP A 235 17.63 -10.00 -12.97
C ASP A 235 18.30 -8.63 -13.13
N TYR A 236 17.55 -7.61 -13.51
CA TYR A 236 18.07 -6.25 -13.67
C TYR A 236 17.01 -5.17 -13.48
N ILE A 237 17.47 -3.95 -13.21
CA ILE A 237 16.70 -2.71 -13.32
C ILE A 237 17.57 -1.60 -13.90
N ALA A 238 16.93 -0.66 -14.58
CA ALA A 238 17.60 0.50 -15.14
C ALA A 238 17.04 1.81 -14.55
N LYS A 239 17.95 2.70 -14.16
CA LYS A 239 17.65 4.06 -13.70
C LYS A 239 18.49 5.03 -14.54
N ASN A 240 17.91 5.56 -15.62
CA ASN A 240 18.59 6.42 -16.60
C ASN A 240 19.83 5.75 -17.24
N GLU A 241 21.02 6.26 -16.88
CA GLU A 241 22.33 5.84 -17.39
C GLU A 241 22.95 4.70 -16.55
N THR A 242 22.29 4.29 -15.46
CA THR A 242 22.79 3.23 -14.57
C THR A 242 21.92 1.97 -14.67
N ILE A 243 22.55 0.81 -14.79
CA ILE A 243 21.92 -0.50 -14.70
C ILE A 243 22.41 -1.18 -13.43
N PHE A 244 21.46 -1.67 -12.65
CA PHE A 244 21.71 -2.59 -11.54
C PHE A 244 21.32 -3.98 -12.01
N PHE A 245 22.20 -4.95 -11.89
CA PHE A 245 21.88 -6.31 -12.31
C PHE A 245 22.49 -7.37 -11.41
N ILE A 246 21.84 -8.53 -11.39
CA ILE A 246 22.26 -9.70 -10.62
C ILE A 246 22.93 -10.70 -11.55
N GLU A 247 24.12 -11.13 -11.14
CA GLU A 247 24.89 -12.18 -11.78
C GLU A 247 25.09 -13.32 -10.77
N ASN A 248 24.72 -14.55 -11.12
CA ASN A 248 25.05 -15.72 -10.28
C ASN A 248 26.37 -16.32 -10.74
N GLN A 249 27.28 -16.49 -9.79
CA GLN A 249 28.52 -17.22 -9.98
C GLN A 249 28.44 -18.58 -9.29
N LYS A 250 29.54 -19.33 -9.27
CA LYS A 250 29.57 -20.69 -8.73
C LYS A 250 29.18 -20.75 -7.25
N ASP A 251 29.71 -19.83 -6.44
CA ASP A 251 29.62 -19.87 -4.98
C ASP A 251 28.88 -18.67 -4.37
N ASN A 252 28.60 -17.63 -5.15
CA ASN A 252 27.94 -16.40 -4.69
C ASN A 252 27.11 -15.74 -5.81
N SER A 253 26.32 -14.74 -5.43
CA SER A 253 25.67 -13.82 -6.37
C SER A 253 26.34 -12.45 -6.28
N LEU A 254 26.33 -11.70 -7.37
CA LEU A 254 26.85 -10.34 -7.44
C LEU A 254 25.73 -9.38 -7.83
N LEU A 255 25.56 -8.31 -7.06
CA LEU A 255 24.85 -7.12 -7.51
C LEU A 255 25.86 -6.18 -8.16
N LYS A 256 25.77 -6.03 -9.48
CA LYS A 256 26.66 -5.18 -10.27
C LYS A 256 25.98 -3.87 -10.64
N ILE A 257 26.79 -2.82 -10.69
CA ILE A 257 26.39 -1.47 -11.08
C ILE A 257 27.15 -1.13 -12.35
N TYR A 258 26.43 -0.84 -13.42
CA TYR A 258 27.00 -0.56 -14.74
C TYR A 258 26.55 0.81 -15.22
N ASN A 259 27.51 1.62 -15.68
CA ASN A 259 27.23 2.88 -16.33
C ASN A 259 27.17 2.66 -17.85
N ILE A 260 26.03 3.03 -18.45
CA ILE A 260 25.73 2.81 -19.87
C ILE A 260 26.62 3.68 -20.77
N ASP A 261 26.89 4.92 -20.37
CA ASP A 261 27.59 5.90 -21.19
C ASP A 261 29.10 5.68 -21.17
N GLU A 262 29.65 5.37 -20.00
CA GLU A 262 31.05 4.97 -19.83
C GLU A 262 31.30 3.53 -20.30
N ALA A 263 30.24 2.77 -20.59
CA ALA A 263 30.26 1.37 -21.01
C ALA A 263 31.15 0.48 -20.10
N ARG A 264 31.04 0.67 -18.78
CA ARG A 264 31.82 -0.09 -17.80
C ARG A 264 31.07 -0.36 -16.50
N GLU A 265 31.50 -1.41 -15.82
CA GLU A 265 31.15 -1.65 -14.43
C GLU A 265 31.77 -0.57 -13.54
N VAL A 266 30.95 0.03 -12.67
CA VAL A 266 31.39 1.07 -11.74
C VAL A 266 31.58 0.54 -10.32
N ASN A 267 30.82 -0.49 -9.93
CA ASN A 267 30.89 -1.11 -8.61
C ASN A 267 30.19 -2.47 -8.61
N GLN A 268 30.49 -3.29 -7.59
CA GLN A 268 29.82 -4.55 -7.33
C GLN A 268 29.71 -4.84 -5.84
N ILE A 269 28.66 -5.58 -5.47
CA ILE A 269 28.40 -6.02 -4.09
C ILE A 269 28.25 -7.54 -4.13
N SER A 270 29.03 -8.24 -3.31
CA SER A 270 28.92 -9.69 -3.17
C SER A 270 27.77 -10.05 -2.22
N LEU A 271 26.97 -11.03 -2.63
CA LEU A 271 25.80 -11.53 -1.93
C LEU A 271 25.89 -13.06 -1.79
N PRO A 272 25.26 -13.67 -0.78
CA PRO A 272 25.07 -15.12 -0.74
C PRO A 272 24.44 -15.63 -2.04
N LEU A 273 24.72 -16.86 -2.44
CA LEU A 273 24.12 -17.41 -3.66
C LEU A 273 22.59 -17.56 -3.50
N SER A 274 21.81 -16.86 -4.33
CA SER A 274 20.35 -17.03 -4.40
C SER A 274 19.78 -16.56 -5.76
N ASP A 275 18.47 -16.71 -5.94
CA ASP A 275 17.71 -16.26 -7.11
C ASP A 275 17.06 -14.90 -6.84
N TYR A 276 17.90 -13.90 -6.59
CA TYR A 276 17.42 -12.56 -6.23
C TYR A 276 16.57 -11.92 -7.31
N SER A 277 15.58 -11.15 -6.88
CA SER A 277 14.80 -10.27 -7.75
C SER A 277 14.72 -8.85 -7.19
N PHE A 278 14.71 -7.87 -8.07
CA PHE A 278 14.42 -6.50 -7.68
C PHE A 278 12.92 -6.35 -7.41
N ILE A 279 12.55 -5.59 -6.38
CA ILE A 279 11.17 -5.16 -6.11
C ILE A 279 11.16 -3.66 -5.81
N ASN A 280 9.99 -3.03 -5.73
CA ASN A 280 9.84 -1.61 -5.35
C ASN A 280 10.77 -0.67 -6.13
N TYR A 281 10.81 -0.83 -7.46
CA TYR A 281 11.84 -0.27 -8.35
C TYR A 281 12.01 1.26 -8.25
N GLY A 282 10.90 1.99 -8.04
CA GLY A 282 10.90 3.45 -7.86
C GLY A 282 11.56 3.95 -6.58
N HIS A 283 11.82 3.11 -5.59
CA HIS A 283 12.44 3.54 -4.33
C HIS A 283 13.92 3.93 -4.52
N LYS A 284 14.42 4.89 -3.73
CA LYS A 284 15.82 5.37 -3.82
C LYS A 284 16.83 4.27 -3.55
N LEU A 285 16.63 3.50 -2.47
CA LEU A 285 17.42 2.30 -2.18
C LEU A 285 17.03 1.16 -3.11
N ILE A 286 18.03 0.35 -3.48
CA ILE A 286 17.83 -0.93 -4.14
C ILE A 286 17.14 -1.87 -3.14
N ASN A 287 15.96 -2.34 -3.52
CA ASN A 287 15.19 -3.32 -2.78
C ASN A 287 15.39 -4.68 -3.47
N LEU A 288 16.29 -5.49 -2.92
CA LEU A 288 16.64 -6.78 -3.49
C LEU A 288 16.04 -7.90 -2.64
N TYR A 289 15.11 -8.66 -3.22
CA TYR A 289 14.41 -9.73 -2.54
C TYR A 289 15.03 -11.08 -2.86
N ASP A 290 15.27 -11.86 -1.82
CA ASP A 290 15.70 -13.25 -1.88
C ASP A 290 14.47 -14.15 -1.66
N PRO A 291 13.85 -14.67 -2.72
CA PRO A 291 12.63 -15.46 -2.60
C PRO A 291 12.86 -16.80 -1.88
N LYS A 292 14.08 -17.35 -1.97
CA LYS A 292 14.42 -18.64 -1.35
C LYS A 292 14.46 -18.54 0.17
N HIS A 293 15.02 -17.45 0.70
CA HIS A 293 15.16 -17.23 2.14
C HIS A 293 14.13 -16.23 2.71
N LYS A 294 13.26 -15.66 1.86
CA LYS A 294 12.29 -14.61 2.20
C LYS A 294 12.95 -13.38 2.85
N ILE A 295 14.09 -12.93 2.32
CA ILE A 295 14.86 -11.80 2.87
C ILE A 295 14.80 -10.63 1.91
N LEU A 296 14.48 -9.43 2.42
CA LEU A 296 14.68 -8.19 1.70
C LEU A 296 15.97 -7.52 2.15
N TYR A 297 16.84 -7.22 1.20
CA TYR A 297 18.04 -6.43 1.38
C TYR A 297 17.75 -5.00 0.92
N LEU A 298 17.98 -4.04 1.82
CA LEU A 298 17.92 -2.61 1.49
C LEU A 298 19.33 -2.10 1.27
N ILE A 299 19.66 -1.79 0.02
CA ILE A 299 21.02 -1.47 -0.40
C ILE A 299 21.06 -0.03 -0.92
N ASP A 300 21.98 0.76 -0.40
CA ASP A 300 22.38 2.03 -0.98
C ASP A 300 23.54 1.78 -1.96
N PRO A 301 23.29 1.82 -3.27
CA PRO A 301 24.30 1.47 -4.25
C PRO A 301 25.44 2.49 -4.37
N TYR A 302 25.27 3.68 -3.80
CA TYR A 302 26.23 4.78 -3.92
C TYR A 302 27.09 4.96 -2.65
N ASP A 303 26.84 4.19 -1.59
CA ASP A 303 27.68 4.18 -0.39
C ASP A 303 28.75 3.09 -0.51
N ASN A 304 29.99 3.52 -0.75
CA ASN A 304 31.12 2.61 -0.92
C ASN A 304 31.59 1.93 0.38
N PHE A 305 31.19 2.44 1.55
CA PHE A 305 31.65 1.92 2.84
C PHE A 305 30.63 0.99 3.49
N LYS A 306 29.35 1.37 3.44
CA LYS A 306 28.26 0.59 4.04
C LYS A 306 27.03 0.57 3.12
N PRO A 307 27.09 -0.14 1.98
CA PRO A 307 26.00 -0.20 1.02
C PRO A 307 24.77 -0.91 1.61
N LEU A 308 24.96 -2.00 2.37
CA LEU A 308 23.84 -2.68 3.03
C LEU A 308 23.33 -1.83 4.20
N ARG A 309 22.11 -1.29 4.04
CA ARG A 309 21.45 -0.47 5.07
C ARG A 309 20.75 -1.34 6.10
N GLU A 310 19.99 -2.34 5.66
CA GLU A 310 19.23 -3.23 6.54
C GLU A 310 18.87 -4.54 5.82
N THR A 311 18.64 -5.61 6.61
CA THR A 311 18.04 -6.87 6.14
C THR A 311 16.75 -7.16 6.89
N ILE A 312 15.68 -7.46 6.16
CA ILE A 312 14.38 -7.77 6.74
C ILE A 312 14.00 -9.20 6.36
N ASN A 313 13.88 -10.07 7.36
CA ASN A 313 13.64 -11.50 7.18
C ASN A 313 12.14 -11.82 7.18
N ASN A 314 11.80 -13.00 6.66
CA ASN A 314 10.45 -13.57 6.61
C ASN A 314 9.45 -12.70 5.85
N ILE A 315 9.87 -11.97 4.82
CA ILE A 315 8.95 -11.12 4.03
C ILE A 315 8.12 -11.94 3.07
N THR A 316 6.83 -11.60 2.96
CA THR A 316 5.91 -12.11 1.94
C THR A 316 5.32 -10.98 1.09
N LYS A 317 5.09 -9.80 1.70
CA LYS A 317 4.63 -8.59 1.01
C LYS A 317 5.34 -7.36 1.55
N THR A 318 5.45 -6.34 0.70
CA THR A 318 6.06 -5.05 1.02
C THR A 318 5.26 -3.92 0.39
N TYR A 319 5.19 -2.79 1.09
CA TYR A 319 4.59 -1.55 0.60
C TYR A 319 5.34 -0.36 1.22
N TRP A 320 6.02 0.44 0.40
CA TRP A 320 6.62 1.69 0.88
C TRP A 320 5.54 2.77 0.98
N ALA A 321 5.34 3.30 2.19
CA ALA A 321 4.44 4.42 2.44
C ALA A 321 5.06 5.76 2.02
N ASP A 322 6.38 5.85 2.11
CA ASP A 322 7.23 6.97 1.69
C ASP A 322 8.68 6.46 1.61
N ASP A 323 9.66 7.36 1.43
CA ASP A 323 11.09 7.03 1.35
C ASP A 323 11.69 6.43 2.63
N THR A 324 10.93 6.37 3.73
CA THR A 324 11.44 6.01 5.06
C THR A 324 10.63 4.96 5.78
N ARG A 325 9.33 4.82 5.48
CA ARG A 325 8.43 3.87 6.16
C ARG A 325 8.05 2.74 5.20
N LEU A 326 8.48 1.54 5.56
CA LEU A 326 8.14 0.31 4.85
C LEU A 326 7.13 -0.48 5.67
N LEU A 327 5.93 -0.67 5.12
CA LEU A 327 4.99 -1.67 5.60
C LEU A 327 5.38 -3.01 4.99
N TYR A 328 5.44 -4.06 5.80
CA TYR A 328 5.74 -5.40 5.31
C TYR A 328 5.01 -6.45 6.14
N THR A 329 4.92 -7.65 5.59
CA THR A 329 4.30 -8.78 6.25
C THR A 329 5.18 -10.01 6.17
N ASN A 330 4.97 -10.92 7.10
CA ASN A 330 5.15 -12.34 6.82
C ASN A 330 3.77 -12.95 6.49
N ASP A 331 3.60 -14.27 6.59
CA ASP A 331 2.30 -14.87 6.31
C ASP A 331 1.21 -14.45 7.33
N PHE A 332 1.56 -14.06 8.56
CA PHE A 332 0.62 -13.92 9.69
C PHE A 332 0.77 -12.64 10.53
N GLU A 333 1.75 -11.80 10.22
CA GLU A 333 2.07 -10.60 10.98
C GLU A 333 2.21 -9.39 10.07
N VAL A 334 1.74 -8.24 10.55
CA VAL A 334 1.90 -6.94 9.87
C VAL A 334 2.89 -6.08 10.65
N TRP A 335 3.88 -5.53 9.96
CA TRP A 335 4.98 -4.78 10.56
C TRP A 335 5.23 -3.46 9.83
N ILE A 336 5.70 -2.44 10.57
CA ILE A 336 6.30 -1.23 10.00
C ILE A 336 7.78 -1.23 10.30
N PHE A 337 8.60 -0.99 9.29
CA PHE A 337 10.00 -0.66 9.42
C PHE A 337 10.22 0.83 9.14
N ASN A 338 10.98 1.51 10.00
CA ASN A 338 11.39 2.90 9.81
C ASN A 338 12.89 2.97 9.52
N LEU A 339 13.24 3.43 8.31
CA LEU A 339 14.60 3.50 7.82
C LEU A 339 15.46 4.54 8.57
N LYS A 340 14.86 5.60 9.16
CA LYS A 340 15.63 6.67 9.83
C LYS A 340 16.26 6.20 11.14
N ASN A 341 15.56 5.36 11.89
CA ASN A 341 15.99 4.87 13.20
C ASN A 341 16.14 3.34 13.26
N LEU A 342 15.95 2.66 12.12
CA LEU A 342 16.02 1.22 11.94
C LEU A 342 15.06 0.41 12.84
N GLN A 343 13.99 1.04 13.33
CA GLN A 343 13.03 0.37 14.21
C GLN A 343 12.02 -0.46 13.42
N LYS A 344 11.78 -1.68 13.89
CA LYS A 344 10.72 -2.58 13.41
C LYS A 344 9.61 -2.62 14.46
N LYS A 345 8.39 -2.28 14.09
CA LYS A 345 7.22 -2.24 14.97
C LYS A 345 6.16 -3.21 14.47
N LEU A 346 5.82 -4.18 15.31
CA LEU A 346 4.71 -5.09 15.05
C LEU A 346 3.40 -4.35 15.25
N LEU A 347 2.50 -4.45 14.28
CA LEU A 347 1.16 -3.91 14.38
C LEU A 347 0.15 -4.94 14.87
N THR A 348 0.17 -6.14 14.29
CA THR A 348 -0.75 -7.21 14.68
C THR A 348 -0.25 -8.58 14.26
N ARG A 349 -0.81 -9.62 14.89
CA ARG A 349 -0.67 -11.02 14.54
C ARG A 349 -2.05 -11.62 14.31
N ILE A 350 -2.22 -12.38 13.24
CA ILE A 350 -3.48 -13.01 12.86
C ILE A 350 -3.25 -14.48 12.49
N SER A 351 -4.32 -15.28 12.51
CA SER A 351 -4.25 -16.72 12.18
C SER A 351 -4.42 -17.02 10.69
N GLN A 352 -4.93 -16.06 9.91
CA GLN A 352 -5.17 -16.18 8.48
C GLN A 352 -4.01 -15.59 7.70
N LYS A 353 -3.71 -16.19 6.54
CA LYS A 353 -2.64 -15.68 5.67
C LYS A 353 -2.99 -14.28 5.16
N ILE A 354 -2.04 -13.36 5.27
CA ILE A 354 -2.19 -12.00 4.74
C ILE A 354 -1.91 -12.02 3.23
N ASP A 355 -2.89 -11.56 2.44
CA ASP A 355 -2.82 -11.54 0.98
C ASP A 355 -2.38 -10.17 0.46
N ASN A 356 -2.81 -9.08 1.11
CA ASN A 356 -2.37 -7.74 0.78
C ASN A 356 -2.27 -6.78 1.97
N ILE A 357 -1.47 -5.72 1.77
CA ILE A 357 -1.26 -4.60 2.70
C ILE A 357 -1.26 -3.27 1.95
N ILE A 358 -1.90 -2.26 2.51
CA ILE A 358 -2.04 -0.93 1.90
C ILE A 358 -1.86 0.13 2.98
N TRP A 359 -1.03 1.14 2.68
CA TRP A 359 -0.95 2.34 3.49
C TRP A 359 -2.08 3.31 3.15
N HIS A 360 -2.90 3.69 4.12
CA HIS A 360 -4.01 4.60 3.86
C HIS A 360 -3.53 6.06 3.72
N PRO A 361 -4.03 6.85 2.75
CA PRO A 361 -3.63 8.25 2.54
C PRO A 361 -3.81 9.17 3.76
N SER A 362 -4.69 8.81 4.71
CA SER A 362 -4.85 9.55 5.98
C SER A 362 -3.61 9.51 6.89
N ASN A 363 -2.62 8.65 6.59
CA ASN A 363 -1.39 8.46 7.37
C ASN A 363 -1.58 7.98 8.82
N ASN A 364 -2.81 7.65 9.24
CA ASN A 364 -3.09 7.08 10.55
C ASN A 364 -3.73 5.68 10.47
N ASN A 365 -3.90 5.13 9.27
CA ASN A 365 -4.54 3.83 9.07
C ASN A 365 -3.76 2.95 8.09
N ILE A 366 -3.83 1.65 8.32
CA ILE A 366 -3.30 0.63 7.43
C ILE A 366 -4.40 -0.38 7.15
N ILE A 367 -4.56 -0.76 5.89
CA ILE A 367 -5.49 -1.81 5.49
C ILE A 367 -4.69 -3.08 5.26
N TYR A 368 -5.18 -4.20 5.79
CA TYR A 368 -4.72 -5.52 5.41
C TYR A 368 -5.91 -6.38 4.99
N SER A 369 -5.68 -7.25 4.02
CA SER A 369 -6.66 -8.22 3.57
C SER A 369 -6.12 -9.65 3.64
N THR A 370 -7.06 -10.55 3.85
CA THR A 370 -6.92 -12.01 3.79
C THR A 370 -7.98 -12.50 2.81
N ASN A 371 -7.94 -13.77 2.44
CA ASN A 371 -8.97 -14.38 1.59
C ASN A 371 -10.40 -14.33 2.16
N LYS A 372 -10.58 -13.94 3.42
CA LYS A 372 -11.89 -13.80 4.09
C LYS A 372 -12.26 -12.39 4.49
N ASN A 373 -11.28 -11.58 4.89
CA ASN A 373 -11.54 -10.34 5.62
C ASN A 373 -10.71 -9.19 5.07
N ILE A 374 -11.30 -7.98 5.04
CA ILE A 374 -10.55 -6.72 4.94
C ILE A 374 -10.67 -6.01 6.28
N ASN A 375 -9.54 -5.59 6.83
CA ASN A 375 -9.45 -4.95 8.14
C ASN A 375 -8.62 -3.67 8.06
N VAL A 376 -8.91 -2.73 8.95
CA VAL A 376 -8.13 -1.51 9.14
C VAL A 376 -7.48 -1.54 10.52
N ILE A 377 -6.20 -1.21 10.58
CA ILE A 377 -5.44 -0.93 11.81
C ILE A 377 -5.31 0.59 11.94
N GLU A 378 -5.67 1.14 13.10
CA GLU A 378 -5.33 2.51 13.50
C GLU A 378 -3.90 2.55 14.04
N LEU A 379 -3.09 3.54 13.63
CA LEU A 379 -1.66 3.65 14.01
C LEU A 379 -1.40 4.38 15.32
N ASP A 380 -2.45 4.84 16.00
CA ASP A 380 -2.36 5.29 17.38
C ASP A 380 -2.14 4.08 18.30
N ASP A 381 -0.98 4.04 18.93
CA ASP A 381 -0.48 2.93 19.74
C ASP A 381 -0.74 3.08 21.25
N ARG A 382 -1.47 4.12 21.66
CA ARG A 382 -1.89 4.27 23.05
C ARG A 382 -2.74 3.07 23.43
N GLU A 383 -2.28 2.29 24.41
CA GLU A 383 -2.77 0.94 24.74
C GLU A 383 -2.45 -0.11 23.66
N LYS A 384 -3.40 -0.37 22.76
CA LYS A 384 -3.30 -1.33 21.67
C LYS A 384 -3.85 -0.67 20.41
N TYR A 385 -3.33 -1.10 19.27
CA TYR A 385 -3.87 -0.70 18.00
C TYR A 385 -5.32 -1.13 17.88
N ASN A 386 -6.19 -0.18 17.52
CA ASN A 386 -7.56 -0.50 17.20
C ASN A 386 -7.61 -1.19 15.84
N ILE A 387 -8.30 -2.32 15.75
CA ILE A 387 -8.46 -3.10 14.52
C ILE A 387 -9.94 -3.23 14.23
N THR A 388 -10.36 -2.62 13.12
CA THR A 388 -11.75 -2.64 12.66
C THR A 388 -11.87 -3.55 11.46
N LYS A 389 -12.72 -4.57 11.55
CA LYS A 389 -13.10 -5.39 10.39
C LYS A 389 -14.07 -4.58 9.54
N ILE A 390 -13.69 -4.33 8.28
CA ILE A 390 -14.49 -3.56 7.33
C ILE A 390 -15.51 -4.45 6.63
N ILE A 391 -15.10 -5.65 6.22
CA ILE A 391 -15.97 -6.61 5.55
C ILE A 391 -15.44 -8.03 5.73
N GLU A 392 -16.34 -9.00 5.69
CA GLU A 392 -16.07 -10.45 5.65
C GLU A 392 -16.81 -11.07 4.48
N LEU A 393 -16.08 -11.67 3.54
CA LEU A 393 -16.57 -12.27 2.30
C LEU A 393 -15.71 -13.48 1.93
N ASP A 394 -16.15 -14.30 0.99
CA ASP A 394 -15.35 -15.42 0.53
C ASP A 394 -14.48 -15.04 -0.68
N GLY A 395 -13.23 -15.50 -0.68
CA GLY A 395 -12.36 -15.42 -1.86
C GLY A 395 -11.88 -14.01 -2.19
N ILE A 396 -11.61 -13.20 -1.16
CA ILE A 396 -11.09 -11.83 -1.36
C ILE A 396 -9.68 -11.90 -1.96
N THR A 397 -9.49 -11.30 -3.13
CA THR A 397 -8.18 -11.17 -3.79
C THR A 397 -7.96 -9.76 -4.35
N ASN A 398 -6.69 -9.41 -4.56
CA ASN A 398 -6.25 -8.18 -5.23
C ASN A 398 -6.94 -6.91 -4.75
N THR A 399 -6.98 -6.75 -3.42
CA THR A 399 -7.50 -5.55 -2.78
C THR A 399 -6.64 -4.34 -3.14
N VAL A 400 -7.24 -3.29 -3.67
CA VAL A 400 -6.58 -2.03 -3.99
C VAL A 400 -7.39 -0.85 -3.47
N LEU A 401 -6.72 0.26 -3.19
CA LEU A 401 -7.33 1.48 -2.66
C LEU A 401 -7.13 2.61 -3.65
N ASN A 402 -8.17 3.38 -3.90
CA ASN A 402 -8.04 4.58 -4.74
C ASN A 402 -7.12 5.63 -4.09
N LYS A 403 -6.64 6.58 -4.89
CA LYS A 403 -5.76 7.65 -4.40
C LYS A 403 -6.38 8.48 -3.26
N LYS A 404 -7.70 8.66 -3.26
CA LYS A 404 -8.41 9.43 -2.23
C LYS A 404 -8.47 8.71 -0.88
N GLY A 405 -8.37 7.39 -0.88
CA GLY A 405 -8.47 6.55 0.31
C GLY A 405 -9.90 6.19 0.72
N ASP A 406 -10.91 6.59 -0.04
CA ASP A 406 -12.31 6.36 0.36
C ASP A 406 -12.95 5.13 -0.28
N THR A 407 -12.32 4.52 -1.29
CA THR A 407 -12.93 3.40 -2.02
C THR A 407 -11.92 2.27 -2.25
N LEU A 408 -12.31 1.06 -1.84
CA LEU A 408 -11.61 -0.19 -2.09
C LEU A 408 -12.17 -0.89 -3.32
N TYR A 409 -11.30 -1.54 -4.09
CA TYR A 409 -11.65 -2.43 -5.19
C TYR A 409 -11.01 -3.78 -4.92
N PHE A 410 -11.74 -4.87 -5.11
CA PHE A 410 -11.23 -6.21 -4.86
C PHE A 410 -12.09 -7.25 -5.58
N TYR A 411 -11.51 -8.40 -5.87
CA TYR A 411 -12.27 -9.56 -6.32
C TYR A 411 -12.79 -10.33 -5.11
N ALA A 412 -14.02 -10.85 -5.20
CA ALA A 412 -14.63 -11.68 -4.17
C ALA A 412 -15.74 -12.57 -4.75
N GLN A 413 -16.28 -13.45 -3.91
CA GLN A 413 -17.51 -14.18 -4.14
C GLN A 413 -18.57 -13.76 -3.11
N ILE A 414 -19.74 -13.34 -3.60
CA ILE A 414 -20.92 -13.03 -2.78
C ILE A 414 -22.09 -13.88 -3.27
N GLY A 415 -22.48 -14.89 -2.47
CA GLY A 415 -23.44 -15.91 -2.90
C GLY A 415 -22.92 -16.67 -4.12
N ASN A 416 -23.69 -16.62 -5.21
CA ASN A 416 -23.34 -17.27 -6.48
C ASN A 416 -22.60 -16.33 -7.47
N GLN A 417 -22.37 -15.07 -7.08
CA GLN A 417 -21.71 -14.09 -7.95
C GLN A 417 -20.23 -13.98 -7.58
N LYS A 418 -19.36 -14.15 -8.58
CA LYS A 418 -17.93 -13.84 -8.51
C LYS A 418 -17.66 -12.64 -9.39
N GLY A 419 -16.78 -11.75 -8.95
CA GLY A 419 -16.53 -10.54 -9.70
C GLY A 419 -15.61 -9.55 -9.03
N LEU A 420 -15.34 -8.46 -9.74
CA LEU A 420 -14.75 -7.25 -9.20
C LEU A 420 -15.83 -6.45 -8.46
N TYR A 421 -15.57 -6.15 -7.20
CA TYR A 421 -16.43 -5.34 -6.36
C TYR A 421 -15.73 -4.03 -5.98
N LYS A 422 -16.54 -3.00 -5.71
CA LYS A 422 -16.08 -1.78 -5.03
C LYS A 422 -16.79 -1.60 -3.69
N LEU A 423 -16.08 -1.06 -2.71
CA LEU A 423 -16.58 -0.75 -1.38
C LEU A 423 -16.18 0.66 -0.98
N LEU A 424 -17.17 1.54 -0.79
CA LEU A 424 -16.95 2.89 -0.29
C LEU A 424 -16.76 2.83 1.22
N ILE A 425 -15.54 3.08 1.69
CA ILE A 425 -15.14 2.95 3.09
C ILE A 425 -15.14 4.27 3.87
N GLN A 426 -15.14 5.45 3.22
CA GLN A 426 -15.23 6.75 3.91
C GLN A 426 -16.29 7.69 3.34
#